data_AF-A0A533SMR8-F1
#
_entry.id   AF-A0A533SMR8-F1
#
_cell.length_a   1.000
_cell.length_b   1.000
_cell.length_c   1.000
_cell.angle_alpha   90.00
_cell.angle_beta   90.00
_cell.angle_gamma   90.00
#
_symmetry.space_group_name_H-M   'P 1'
#
loop_
_entity.id
_entity.type
_entity.pdbx_description
1 polymer ?
#
loop_
_entity_poly.entity_id
_entity_poly.type
_entity_poly.pdbx_seq_one_letter_code
_entity_poly.pdbx_strand_id
1 'polypeptide(L)'
;ISVYAGAIMVLFLFVIMMLGAEKLSASSLRVRGLRVLAVVLGLVFAAEVALFLVVRGGVTTAPAEPTLTFGDPGAVGLMLFKQYTLPFEITSVILLAAMVGAIVLTRGDLKDRLARRAAALDRKD
;
A
#
# COMPACT_ATOMS: atom_id res chain seq x y z
N ILE A 1 3.76 -10.00 10.45
CA ILE A 1 4.99 -9.15 10.51
C ILE A 1 5.76 -9.17 9.19
N SER A 2 6.05 -10.35 8.62
CA SER A 2 6.88 -10.53 7.41
C SER A 2 6.54 -9.62 6.23
N VAL A 3 5.27 -9.56 5.78
CA VAL A 3 4.93 -8.83 4.56
C VAL A 3 4.89 -7.31 4.80
N TYR A 4 4.08 -6.87 5.77
CA TYR A 4 3.89 -5.44 6.01
C TYR A 4 5.15 -4.75 6.54
N ALA A 5 5.68 -5.23 7.67
CA ALA A 5 6.86 -4.64 8.28
C ALA A 5 8.15 -5.06 7.55
N GLY A 6 8.23 -6.29 7.03
CA GLY A 6 9.45 -6.82 6.44
C GLY A 6 9.67 -6.46 4.97
N ALA A 7 8.62 -6.43 4.14
CA ALA A 7 8.77 -6.12 2.71
C ALA A 7 8.32 -4.69 2.39
N ILE A 8 7.07 -4.36 2.72
CA ILE A 8 6.45 -3.09 2.30
C ILE A 8 7.14 -1.91 2.99
N MET A 9 7.22 -1.92 4.32
CA MET A 9 7.83 -0.82 5.07
C MET A 9 9.31 -0.63 4.68
N VAL A 10 10.07 -1.72 4.55
CA VAL A 10 11.48 -1.66 4.17
C VAL A 10 11.66 -1.05 2.78
N LEU A 11 10.84 -1.42 1.79
CA LEU A 11 10.85 -0.79 0.46
C LEU A 11 10.60 0.71 0.54
N PHE A 12 9.59 1.15 1.32
CA PHE A 12 9.32 2.58 1.51
C PHE A 12 10.51 3.29 2.15
N LEU A 13 11.12 2.70 3.18
CA LEU A 13 12.31 3.27 3.83
C LEU A 13 13.48 3.44 2.86
N PHE A 14 13.72 2.46 1.98
CA PHE A 14 14.72 2.60 0.92
C PHE A 14 14.40 3.76 -0.02
N VAL A 15 13.14 3.88 -0.45
CA VAL A 15 12.72 4.94 -1.39
C VAL A 15 12.89 6.32 -0.77
N ILE A 16 12.40 6.56 0.46
CA ILE A 16 12.51 7.88 1.11
C ILE A 16 13.98 8.26 1.38
N MET A 17 14.82 7.27 1.69
CA MET A 17 16.24 7.47 1.94
C MET A 17 16.98 7.81 0.64
N MET A 18 16.72 7.08 -0.44
CA MET A 18 17.29 7.39 -1.75
C MET A 18 16.86 8.76 -2.27
N LEU A 19 15.61 9.16 -2.00
CA LEU A 19 15.06 10.44 -2.45
C LEU A 19 15.51 11.63 -1.57
N GLY A 20 16.25 11.39 -0.49
CA GLY A 20 16.71 12.44 0.43
C GLY A 20 15.55 13.26 1.00
N ALA A 21 14.39 12.63 1.22
CA ALA A 21 13.15 13.31 1.61
C ALA A 21 13.27 14.07 2.96
N GLU A 22 14.29 13.74 3.75
CA GLU A 22 14.70 14.46 4.96
C GLU A 22 15.04 15.95 4.71
N LYS A 23 15.43 16.32 3.48
CA LYS A 23 15.83 17.69 3.11
C LYS A 23 14.71 18.51 2.48
N LEU A 24 13.50 17.96 2.36
CA LEU A 24 12.34 18.71 1.91
C LEU A 24 11.99 19.74 2.99
N SER A 25 12.57 20.95 2.86
CA SER A 25 12.10 22.13 3.57
C SER A 25 10.59 22.21 3.38
N ALA A 26 9.85 22.42 4.46
CA ALA A 26 8.41 22.61 4.44
C ALA A 26 8.07 23.82 3.57
N SER A 27 8.02 23.63 2.25
CA SER A 27 7.68 24.66 1.30
C SER A 27 6.28 25.12 1.68
N SER A 28 6.22 26.37 2.11
CA SER A 28 5.06 26.97 2.73
C SER A 28 4.00 27.29 1.68
N LEU A 29 3.51 26.29 0.94
CA LEU A 29 2.13 26.31 0.44
C LEU A 29 1.21 25.99 1.61
N ARG A 30 1.32 26.80 2.67
CA ARG A 30 0.47 26.72 3.85
C ARG A 30 -0.85 27.39 3.47
N VAL A 31 -1.67 26.67 2.71
CA VAL A 31 -3.05 27.10 2.43
C VAL A 31 -3.73 27.30 3.78
N ARG A 32 -3.89 28.57 4.15
CA ARG A 32 -4.31 28.98 5.49
C ARG A 32 -5.72 28.44 5.70
N GLY A 33 -5.89 27.50 6.63
CA GLY A 33 -7.17 26.83 6.91
C GLY A 33 -7.23 25.35 6.55
N LEU A 34 -6.36 24.82 5.66
CA LEU A 34 -6.42 23.41 5.27
C LEU A 34 -6.15 22.46 6.43
N ARG A 35 -5.26 22.82 7.37
CA ARG A 35 -5.02 22.03 8.59
C ARG A 35 -6.26 21.95 9.47
N VAL A 36 -6.96 23.08 9.64
CA VAL A 36 -8.18 23.13 10.44
C VAL A 36 -9.27 22.30 9.76
N LEU A 37 -9.45 22.47 8.45
CA LEU A 37 -10.40 21.69 7.67
C LEU A 37 -10.09 20.18 7.74
N ALA A 38 -8.83 19.77 7.60
CA ALA A 38 -8.42 18.37 7.69
C ALA A 38 -8.71 17.77 9.08
N VAL A 39 -8.45 18.53 10.15
CA VAL A 39 -8.76 18.11 11.52
C VAL A 39 -10.27 17.99 11.72
N VAL A 40 -11.05 18.98 11.27
CA VAL A 40 -12.51 18.96 11.36
C VAL A 40 -13.08 17.76 10.60
N LEU A 41 -12.65 17.53 9.36
CA LEU A 41 -13.08 16.38 8.57
C LEU A 41 -12.67 15.05 9.22
N GLY A 42 -11.46 14.95 9.78
CA GLY A 42 -11.01 13.78 10.51
C GLY A 42 -11.86 13.49 11.76
N LEU A 43 -12.23 14.53 12.50
CA LEU A 43 -13.12 14.41 13.67
C LEU A 43 -14.54 14.04 13.28
N VAL A 44 -15.08 14.63 12.22
CA VAL A 44 -16.40 14.28 11.69
C VAL A 44 -16.42 12.82 11.27
N PHE A 45 -15.42 12.36 10.49
CA PHE A 45 -15.31 10.97 10.09
C PHE A 45 -15.21 10.02 11.28
N ALA A 46 -14.38 10.35 12.28
CA ALA A 46 -14.27 9.54 13.50
C ALA A 46 -15.60 9.50 14.28
N ALA A 47 -16.31 10.62 14.37
CA ALA A 47 -17.62 10.70 15.00
C ALA A 47 -18.68 9.90 14.24
N GLU A 48 -18.68 9.93 12.91
CA GLU A 48 -19.56 9.12 12.07
C GLU A 48 -19.29 7.62 12.25
N VAL A 49 -18.03 7.21 12.29
CA VAL A 49 -17.67 5.80 12.57
C VAL A 49 -18.12 5.41 13.97
N ALA A 50 -17.86 6.24 14.99
CA ALA A 50 -18.30 5.97 16.35
C ALA A 50 -19.83 5.88 16.46
N LEU A 51 -20.56 6.81 15.83
CA LEU A 51 -22.01 6.81 15.80
C LEU A 51 -22.56 5.60 15.03
N PHE A 52 -21.97 5.26 13.88
CA PHE A 52 -22.33 4.05 13.13
C PHE A 52 -22.15 2.81 14.01
N LEU A 53 -21.02 2.70 14.70
CA LEU A 53 -20.72 1.59 15.61
C LEU A 53 -21.66 1.56 16.81
N VAL A 54 -22.12 2.69 17.36
CA VAL A 54 -23.06 2.71 18.49
C VAL A 54 -24.50 2.42 18.04
N VAL A 55 -24.95 3.02 16.92
CA VAL A 55 -26.32 2.87 16.41
C VAL A 55 -26.55 1.48 15.80
N ARG A 56 -25.54 0.91 15.12
CA ARG A 56 -25.58 -0.46 14.59
C ARG A 56 -25.01 -1.49 15.58
N GLY A 57 -24.36 -1.04 16.64
CA GLY A 57 -23.69 -1.86 17.66
C GLY A 57 -24.59 -2.57 18.64
N GLY A 58 -25.91 -2.56 18.41
CA GLY A 58 -26.83 -3.56 19.00
C GLY A 58 -26.57 -4.99 18.51
N VAL A 59 -25.36 -5.32 18.04
CA VAL A 59 -24.93 -6.69 17.81
C VAL A 59 -24.48 -7.24 19.16
N THR A 60 -25.46 -7.54 20.01
CA THR A 60 -25.31 -8.36 21.22
C THR A 60 -25.14 -9.84 20.86
N THR A 61 -24.50 -10.16 19.72
CA THR A 61 -24.04 -11.52 19.51
C THR A 61 -22.89 -11.71 20.48
N ALA A 62 -23.10 -12.54 21.51
CA ALA A 62 -22.03 -13.04 22.34
C ALA A 62 -20.82 -13.36 21.45
N PRO A 63 -19.60 -12.95 21.81
CA PRO A 63 -18.43 -13.25 21.01
C PRO A 63 -18.45 -14.75 20.73
N ALA A 64 -18.54 -15.13 19.46
CA ALA A 64 -18.49 -16.53 19.08
C ALA A 64 -17.19 -17.08 19.65
N GLU A 65 -17.31 -18.07 20.55
CA GLU A 65 -16.17 -18.78 21.12
C GLU A 65 -15.24 -19.15 19.95
N PRO A 66 -14.00 -18.64 19.91
CA PRO A 66 -13.11 -18.93 18.81
C PRO A 66 -12.89 -20.43 18.77
N THR A 67 -13.32 -21.06 17.68
CA THR A 67 -13.10 -22.49 17.48
C THR A 67 -11.60 -22.77 17.52
N LEU A 68 -11.22 -23.99 17.94
CA LEU A 68 -9.80 -24.43 18.04
C LEU A 68 -9.00 -24.33 16.72
N THR A 69 -9.67 -24.05 15.61
CA THR A 69 -9.13 -23.85 14.26
C THR A 69 -8.90 -22.38 13.90
N PHE A 70 -9.24 -21.44 14.77
CA PHE A 70 -9.09 -20.01 14.49
C PHE A 70 -7.60 -19.64 14.42
N GLY A 71 -7.15 -19.22 13.25
CA GLY A 71 -5.75 -18.86 13.00
C GLY A 71 -4.85 -20.01 12.55
N ASP A 72 -5.37 -21.23 12.34
CA ASP A 72 -4.60 -22.31 11.73
C ASP A 72 -4.33 -22.04 10.24
N PRO A 73 -3.06 -21.94 9.79
CA PRO A 73 -2.73 -21.70 8.39
C PRO A 73 -3.26 -22.78 7.44
N GLY A 74 -3.35 -24.04 7.91
CA GLY A 74 -3.88 -25.15 7.11
C GLY A 74 -5.37 -24.97 6.79
N ALA A 75 -6.17 -24.68 7.82
CA ALA A 75 -7.60 -24.39 7.68
C ALA A 75 -7.85 -23.15 6.80
N VAL A 76 -7.08 -22.08 6.99
CA VAL A 76 -7.19 -20.86 6.16
C VAL A 76 -6.83 -21.16 4.70
N GLY A 77 -5.75 -21.89 4.46
CA GLY A 77 -5.35 -22.32 3.11
C GLY A 77 -6.46 -23.11 2.41
N LEU A 78 -7.06 -24.07 3.12
CA LEU A 78 -8.16 -24.87 2.56
C LEU A 78 -9.36 -23.99 2.18
N MET A 79 -9.71 -23.01 3.02
CA MET A 79 -10.80 -22.07 2.74
C MET A 79 -10.48 -21.17 1.54
N LEU A 80 -9.24 -20.68 1.43
CA LEU A 80 -8.79 -19.87 0.30
C LEU A 80 -8.89 -20.63 -1.04
N PHE A 81 -8.45 -21.89 -1.07
CA PHE A 81 -8.41 -22.67 -2.30
C PHE A 81 -9.74 -23.34 -2.67
N LYS A 82 -10.67 -23.53 -1.71
CA LYS A 82 -11.97 -24.17 -1.98
C LYS A 82 -13.15 -23.22 -2.01
N GLN A 83 -13.22 -22.27 -1.08
CA GLN A 83 -14.38 -21.38 -0.92
C GLN A 83 -14.11 -20.00 -1.52
N TYR A 84 -12.88 -19.51 -1.42
CA TYR A 84 -12.47 -18.21 -1.95
C TYR A 84 -11.55 -18.31 -3.18
N THR A 85 -11.73 -19.35 -3.99
CA THR A 85 -10.88 -19.62 -5.16
C THR A 85 -10.88 -18.44 -6.14
N LEU A 86 -12.05 -17.87 -6.43
CA LEU A 86 -12.17 -16.72 -7.34
C LEU A 86 -11.45 -15.46 -6.81
N PRO A 87 -11.72 -14.97 -5.57
CA PRO A 87 -10.94 -13.87 -5.00
C PRO A 87 -9.43 -14.12 -4.94
N PHE A 88 -9.02 -15.36 -4.65
CA PHE A 88 -7.61 -15.73 -4.62
C PHE A 88 -6.95 -15.63 -6.01
N GLU A 89 -7.64 -16.09 -7.05
CA GLU A 89 -7.17 -16.00 -8.42
C GLU A 89 -7.06 -14.54 -8.89
N ILE A 90 -8.08 -13.72 -8.60
CA ILE A 90 -8.05 -12.27 -8.90
C ILE A 90 -6.85 -11.61 -8.23
N THR A 91 -6.59 -11.93 -6.96
CA THR A 91 -5.43 -11.38 -6.23
C THR A 91 -4.12 -11.80 -6.88
N SER A 92 -4.03 -13.04 -7.36
CA SER A 92 -2.85 -13.57 -8.05
C SER A 92 -2.59 -12.81 -9.37
N VAL A 93 -3.64 -12.53 -10.15
CA VAL A 93 -3.54 -11.73 -11.38
C VAL A 93 -3.14 -10.29 -11.06
N ILE A 94 -3.68 -9.68 -10.01
CA ILE A 94 -3.29 -8.33 -9.57
C ILE A 94 -1.81 -8.27 -9.21
N LEU A 95 -1.30 -9.27 -8.47
CA LEU A 95 0.13 -9.34 -8.12
C LEU A 95 1.02 -9.51 -9.36
N LEU A 96 0.61 -10.35 -10.32
CA LEU A 96 1.31 -10.51 -11.59
C LEU A 96 1.33 -9.19 -12.37
N ALA A 97 0.18 -8.52 -12.48
CA ALA A 97 0.05 -7.23 -13.16
C ALA A 97 0.92 -6.16 -12.49
N ALA A 98 0.98 -6.13 -11.15
CA ALA A 98 1.84 -5.20 -10.41
C ALA A 98 3.33 -5.46 -10.68
N MET A 99 3.77 -6.73 -10.73
CA MET A 99 5.14 -7.09 -11.09
C MET A 99 5.49 -6.64 -12.52
N VAL A 100 4.63 -6.94 -13.48
CA VAL A 100 4.80 -6.50 -14.87
C VAL A 100 4.83 -4.97 -14.95
N GLY A 101 3.92 -4.29 -14.24
CA GLY A 101 3.86 -2.83 -14.17
C GLY A 101 5.16 -2.22 -13.65
N ALA A 102 5.73 -2.76 -12.58
CA ALA A 102 7.02 -2.31 -12.03
C ALA A 102 8.18 -2.50 -13.03
N ILE A 103 8.22 -3.64 -13.73
CA ILE A 103 9.25 -3.93 -14.75
C ILE A 103 9.11 -2.98 -15.94
N VAL A 104 7.90 -2.75 -16.44
CA VAL A 104 7.67 -1.87 -17.59
C VAL A 104 8.01 -0.42 -17.24
N LEU A 105 7.61 0.05 -16.05
CA LEU A 105 7.88 1.41 -15.58
C LEU A 105 9.38 1.71 -15.49
N THR A 106 10.19 0.74 -15.07
CA THR A 106 11.64 0.91 -14.88
C THR A 106 12.47 0.70 -16.16
N ARG A 107 11.90 0.09 -17.21
CA ARG A 107 12.63 -0.22 -18.46
C ARG A 107 12.97 1.01 -19.30
N GLY A 108 12.15 2.06 -19.27
CA GLY A 108 12.36 3.27 -20.09
C GLY A 108 13.64 4.01 -19.73
N ASP A 109 13.87 4.22 -18.43
CA ASP A 109 15.04 4.96 -17.92
C ASP A 109 16.37 4.34 -18.33
N LEU A 110 16.44 3.00 -18.42
CA LEU A 110 17.66 2.31 -18.83
C LEU A 110 17.99 2.54 -20.30
N LYS A 111 16.99 2.49 -21.19
CA LYS A 111 17.18 2.71 -22.63
C LYS A 111 17.65 4.14 -22.91
N ASP A 112 17.04 5.12 -22.26
CA ASP A 112 17.39 6.54 -22.47
C ASP A 112 18.79 6.88 -21.95
N ARG A 113 19.26 6.20 -20.89
CA ARG A 113 20.62 6.37 -20.37
C ARG A 113 21.67 5.75 -21.31
N LEU A 114 21.36 4.60 -21.90
CA LEU A 114 22.25 3.95 -22.88
C LEU A 114 22.32 4.75 -24.19
N ALA A 115 21.18 5.24 -24.69
CA ALA A 115 21.14 6.09 -25.89
C ALA A 115 21.96 7.38 -25.71
N ARG A 116 21.82 8.06 -24.56
CA ARG A 116 22.62 9.25 -24.22
C ARG A 116 24.12 8.95 -24.12
N ARG A 117 24.50 7.77 -23.61
CA ARG A 117 25.90 7.36 -23.50
C ARG A 117 26.50 7.03 -24.87
N ALA A 118 25.76 6.39 -25.76
CA ALA A 118 26.20 6.11 -27.13
C ALA A 118 26.42 7.41 -27.93
N ALA A 119 25.47 8.35 -27.86
CA ALA A 119 25.59 9.66 -28.52
C ALA A 119 26.75 10.52 -27.97
N ALA A 120 27.15 10.33 -26.70
CA ALA A 120 28.27 11.04 -26.11
C ALA A 120 29.64 10.47 -26.54
N LEU A 121 29.71 9.20 -26.93
CA LEU A 121 30.93 8.56 -27.43
C LEU A 121 31.19 8.92 -28.90
N ASP A 122 30.13 8.93 -29.71
CA ASP A 122 30.19 9.29 -31.13
C ASP A 122 30.62 10.75 -31.37
N ARG A 123 30.41 11.64 -30.39
CA ARG A 123 30.80 13.07 -30.49
C ARG A 123 32.27 13.33 -30.17
N LYS A 124 33.03 12.32 -29.74
CA LYS A 124 34.41 12.49 -29.26
C LYS A 124 35.46 12.07 -30.31
N ASP A 125 35.02 11.51 -31.42
CA ASP A 125 35.81 11.19 -32.62
C ASP A 125 35.56 12.24 -33.73
#